data_AF-A0A2X1PQV9-F1
#
_entry.id   AF-A0A2X1PQV9-F1
#
_cell.length_a   1.000
_cell.length_b   1.000
_cell.length_c   1.000
_cell.angle_alpha   90.00
_cell.angle_beta   90.00
_cell.angle_gamma   90.00
#
_symmetry.space_group_name_H-M   'P 1'
#
loop_
_entity.id
_entity.type
_entity.pdbx_description
1 polymer ?
#
loop_
_entity_poly.entity_id
_entity_poly.type
_entity_poly.pdbx_seq_one_letter_code
_entity_poly.pdbx_strand_id
1 'polypeptide(L)'
;MRELGKRQINTLWVEAGANLAGSLIDAKLVDELIIYIAPKLLGDNARGLCQLPNLTKLADAPLWQLNELEQIGDDIKLTYTPKGV
;
A
#
# COMPACT_ATOMS: atom_id res chain seq x y z
N MET A 1 -13.57 3.78 8.64
CA MET A 1 -12.89 3.21 9.82
C MET A 1 -13.71 3.29 11.11
N ARG A 2 -14.14 4.46 11.60
CA ARG A 2 -14.91 4.58 12.86
C ARG A 2 -16.11 3.63 12.98
N GLU A 3 -16.89 3.50 11.91
CA GLU A 3 -18.04 2.57 11.89
C GLU A 3 -17.62 1.10 11.99
N LEU A 4 -16.50 0.71 11.36
CA LEU A 4 -15.97 -0.65 11.46
C LEU A 4 -15.49 -0.96 12.90
N GLY A 5 -14.88 0.03 13.57
CA GLY A 5 -14.52 -0.08 14.99
C GLY A 5 -15.73 -0.25 15.91
N LYS A 6 -16.84 0.45 15.65
CA LYS A 6 -18.11 0.23 16.38
C LYS A 6 -18.65 -1.19 16.21
N ARG A 7 -18.41 -1.79 15.04
CA ARG A 7 -18.78 -3.19 14.73
C ARG A 7 -17.76 -4.22 15.24
N GLN A 8 -16.78 -3.78 16.04
CA GLN A 8 -15.74 -4.65 16.61
C GLN A 8 -14.89 -5.36 15.55
N ILE A 9 -14.68 -4.72 14.40
CA ILE A 9 -13.73 -5.19 13.39
C ILE A 9 -12.36 -4.65 13.77
N ASN A 10 -11.51 -5.52 14.30
CA ASN A 10 -10.19 -5.16 14.83
C ASN A 10 -9.10 -5.10 13.77
N THR A 11 -9.23 -5.93 12.73
CA THR A 11 -8.26 -6.05 11.64
C THR A 11 -8.99 -6.00 10.31
N LEU A 12 -8.47 -5.22 9.37
CA LEU A 12 -9.04 -5.12 8.03
C LEU A 12 -7.96 -5.46 7.00
N TRP A 13 -8.22 -6.49 6.20
CA TRP A 13 -7.42 -6.82 5.04
C TRP A 13 -8.02 -6.16 3.81
N VAL A 14 -7.24 -5.36 3.08
CA VAL A 14 -7.71 -4.60 1.92
C VAL A 14 -6.97 -5.04 0.67
N GLU A 15 -7.70 -5.70 -0.24
CA GLU A 15 -7.25 -5.97 -1.61
C GLU A 15 -8.10 -5.14 -2.57
N ALA A 16 -7.48 -4.14 -3.20
CA ALA A 16 -8.21 -3.21 -4.03
C ALA A 16 -7.33 -2.67 -5.17
N GLY A 17 -7.99 -2.00 -6.12
CA GLY A 17 -7.29 -1.25 -7.15
C GLY A 17 -6.68 0.06 -6.64
N ALA A 18 -5.95 0.72 -7.54
CA ALA A 18 -5.12 1.89 -7.26
C ALA A 18 -5.85 3.04 -6.53
N ASN A 19 -7.13 3.25 -6.82
CA ASN A 19 -7.89 4.37 -6.26
C ASN A 19 -8.14 4.21 -4.76
N LEU A 20 -8.62 3.04 -4.32
CA LEU A 20 -8.91 2.81 -2.91
C LEU A 20 -7.62 2.64 -2.10
N ALA A 21 -6.63 1.92 -2.65
CA ALA A 21 -5.32 1.79 -2.04
C ALA A 21 -4.68 3.18 -1.82
N GLY A 22 -4.67 4.02 -2.85
CA GLY A 22 -4.18 5.39 -2.77
C GLY A 22 -4.94 6.25 -1.76
N SER A 23 -6.28 6.18 -1.76
CA SER A 23 -7.11 6.93 -0.81
C SER A 23 -6.84 6.55 0.66
N LEU A 24 -6.57 5.28 0.95
CA LEU A 24 -6.25 4.82 2.30
C LEU A 24 -4.85 5.27 2.74
N ILE A 25 -3.87 5.20 1.83
CA ILE A 25 -2.50 5.68 2.07
C ILE A 25 -2.51 7.18 2.35
N ASP A 26 -3.19 7.96 1.51
CA ASP A 26 -3.28 9.42 1.62
C ASP A 26 -3.99 9.86 2.92
N ALA A 27 -5.01 9.10 3.33
CA ALA A 27 -5.71 9.30 4.60
C ALA A 27 -4.95 8.80 5.84
N LYS A 28 -3.73 8.25 5.70
CA LYS A 28 -2.93 7.65 6.77
C LYS A 28 -3.68 6.56 7.55
N LEU A 29 -4.41 5.71 6.83
CA LEU A 29 -5.22 4.62 7.39
C LEU A 29 -4.60 3.23 7.17
N VAL A 30 -3.35 3.17 6.72
CA VAL A 30 -2.64 1.93 6.41
C VAL A 30 -1.49 1.76 7.38
N ASP A 31 -1.54 0.69 8.17
CA ASP A 31 -0.51 0.34 9.15
C ASP A 31 0.54 -0.62 8.57
N GLU A 32 0.19 -1.39 7.53
CA GLU A 32 1.08 -2.34 6.85
C GLU A 32 0.75 -2.42 5.36
N LEU A 33 1.80 -2.51 4.52
CA LEU A 33 1.68 -2.83 3.10
C LEU A 33 2.32 -4.18 2.83
N ILE A 34 1.60 -5.03 2.09
CA ILE A 34 2.13 -6.28 1.55
C ILE A 34 2.03 -6.21 0.02
N ILE A 35 3.20 -6.16 -0.63
CA ILE A 35 3.33 -5.96 -2.07
C ILE A 35 3.94 -7.20 -2.70
N TYR A 36 3.26 -7.73 -3.72
CA TYR A 36 3.77 -8.81 -4.56
C TYR A 36 4.23 -8.26 -5.90
N ILE A 37 5.49 -8.53 -6.27
CA ILE A 37 6.10 -8.11 -7.53
C ILE A 37 6.42 -9.34 -8.36
N ALA A 38 5.73 -9.46 -9.50
CA ALA A 38 6.01 -10.49 -10.50
C ALA A 38 7.13 -10.06 -11.47
N PRO A 39 7.88 -10.99 -12.08
CA PRO A 39 8.92 -10.70 -13.07
C PRO A 39 8.30 -10.41 -14.44
N LYS A 40 7.41 -9.41 -14.50
CA LYS A 40 6.64 -9.03 -15.69
C LYS A 40 6.69 -7.52 -15.91
N LEU A 41 6.76 -7.12 -17.18
CA LEU A 41 6.74 -5.72 -17.61
C LEU A 41 5.43 -5.44 -18.33
N LEU A 42 4.68 -4.44 -17.86
CA LEU A 42 3.35 -4.09 -18.41
C LEU A 42 3.33 -2.79 -19.22
N GLY A 43 4.42 -2.01 -19.19
CA GLY A 43 4.49 -0.70 -19.84
C GLY A 43 3.86 0.43 -19.02
N ASP A 44 3.96 1.65 -19.55
CA ASP A 44 3.55 2.91 -18.94
C ASP A 44 2.02 3.09 -18.81
N ASN A 45 1.27 2.54 -19.76
CA ASN A 45 -0.20 2.58 -19.77
C ASN A 45 -0.84 1.60 -18.77
N ALA A 46 -0.04 0.81 -18.06
CA ALA A 46 -0.53 -0.07 -17.01
C ALA A 46 -1.08 0.72 -15.81
N ARG A 47 -1.97 0.10 -15.05
CA ARG A 47 -2.47 0.69 -13.81
C ARG A 47 -1.39 0.62 -12.73
N GLY A 48 -1.05 1.76 -12.14
CA GLY A 48 -0.12 1.84 -11.02
C GLY A 48 -0.66 1.17 -9.75
N LEU A 49 0.23 0.93 -8.78
CA LEU A 49 -0.10 0.32 -7.47
C LEU A 49 -1.12 1.16 -6.69
N CYS A 50 -0.94 2.48 -6.68
CA CYS A 50 -1.82 3.43 -5.99
C CYS A 50 -1.88 4.75 -6.77
N GLN A 51 -2.97 5.49 -6.57
CA GLN A 51 -3.09 6.87 -7.05
C GLN A 51 -2.95 7.84 -5.88
N LEU A 52 -1.96 8.73 -5.93
CA LEU A 52 -1.68 9.72 -4.89
C LEU A 52 -1.82 11.15 -5.47
N PRO A 53 -3.05 11.62 -5.75
CA PRO A 53 -3.28 12.88 -6.46
C PRO A 53 -2.78 14.11 -5.68
N ASN A 54 -2.66 14.01 -4.36
CA ASN A 54 -2.22 15.11 -3.48
C ASN A 54 -0.69 15.18 -3.32
N LEU A 55 0.06 14.22 -3.88
CA LEU A 55 1.52 14.20 -3.83
C LEU A 55 2.09 15.19 -4.87
N THR A 56 2.38 16.42 -4.43
CA THR A 56 2.88 17.48 -5.34
C THR A 56 4.41 17.63 -5.30
N LYS A 57 5.05 17.27 -4.19
CA LYS A 57 6.51 17.28 -4.03
C LYS A 57 6.98 15.95 -3.49
N LEU A 58 8.19 15.55 -3.86
CA LEU A 58 8.78 14.30 -3.37
C LEU A 58 8.89 14.26 -1.84
N ALA A 59 9.11 15.41 -1.20
CA ALA A 59 9.16 15.53 0.26
C ALA A 59 7.82 15.23 0.96
N ASP A 60 6.70 15.29 0.23
CA ASP A 60 5.37 14.99 0.77
C ASP A 60 5.05 13.47 0.67
N ALA A 61 5.94 12.68 0.06
CA ALA A 61 5.72 11.25 -0.15
C ALA A 61 5.69 10.50 1.21
N PRO A 62 4.66 9.66 1.46
CA PRO A 62 4.64 8.79 2.63
C PRO A 62 5.87 7.91 2.65
N LEU A 63 6.58 7.92 3.78
CA LEU A 63 7.79 7.11 3.95
C LEU A 63 7.43 5.76 4.53
N TRP A 64 8.11 4.72 4.06
CA TRP A 64 7.89 3.33 4.46
C TRP A 64 9.22 2.70 4.89
N GLN A 65 9.14 1.79 5.86
CA GLN A 65 10.24 0.93 6.29
C GLN A 65 9.99 -0.47 5.76
N LEU A 66 10.94 -1.02 5.02
CA LEU A 66 10.91 -2.43 4.64
C LEU A 66 11.21 -3.27 5.88
N ASN A 67 10.32 -4.20 6.20
CA ASN A 67 10.47 -5.10 7.34
C ASN A 67 10.86 -6.51 6.89
N GLU A 68 10.30 -6.97 5.77
CA GLU A 68 10.50 -8.33 5.26
C GLU A 68 10.57 -8.34 3.73
N LEU A 69 11.46 -9.17 3.20
CA LEU A 69 11.58 -9.50 1.78
C LEU A 69 11.68 -11.01 1.65
N GLU A 70 10.77 -11.60 0.88
CA GLU A 70 10.69 -13.04 0.65
C GLU A 70 10.49 -13.33 -0.84
N GLN A 71 11.13 -14.38 -1.36
CA GLN A 71 10.84 -14.90 -2.69
C GLN A 71 9.77 -16.00 -2.60
N ILE A 72 8.71 -15.88 -3.39
CA ILE A 72 7.62 -16.85 -3.48
C ILE A 72 7.50 -17.31 -4.93
N GLY A 73 8.10 -18.47 -5.23
CA GLY A 73 8.26 -18.91 -6.62
C GLY A 73 9.12 -17.93 -7.40
N ASP A 74 8.58 -17.39 -8.50
CA ASP A 74 9.27 -16.38 -9.32
C ASP A 74 8.98 -14.93 -8.88
N ASP A 75 8.06 -14.74 -7.94
CA ASP A 75 7.63 -13.43 -7.45
C ASP A 75 8.37 -13.04 -6.16
N ILE A 76 8.39 -11.74 -5.84
CA ILE A 76 8.92 -11.22 -4.57
C ILE A 76 7.77 -10.63 -3.76
N LYS A 77 7.68 -11.01 -2.48
CA LYS A 77 6.81 -10.40 -1.49
C LYS A 77 7.62 -9.44 -0.63
N LEU A 78 7.08 -8.23 -0.46
CA LEU A 78 7.66 -7.17 0.36
C LEU A 78 6.64 -6.72 1.39
N THR A 79 7.04 -6.69 2.66
CA THR A 79 6.20 -6.20 3.76
C THR A 79 6.79 -4.89 4.31
N TYR A 80 5.98 -3.83 4.36
CA TYR A 80 6.37 -2.52 4.83
C TYR A 80 5.46 -1.99 5.95
N THR A 81 6.01 -1.15 6.82
CA THR A 81 5.24 -0.30 7.76
C THR A 81 5.56 1.18 7.53
N PRO A 82 4.67 2.13 7.90
CA PRO A 82 4.95 3.55 7.79
C PRO A 82 6.15 3.98 8.64
N LYS A 83 7.00 4.89 8.13
CA LYS A 83 8.03 5.57 8.92
C LYS A 83 7.46 6.81 9.59
N GLY A 84 7.45 6.81 10.92
CA GLY A 84 7.03 7.94 11.73
C GLY A 84 5.52 7.96 11.96
N VAL A 85 5.12 7.31 13.06
CA VAL A 85 3.85 7.60 13.76
C VAL A 85 4.17 8.49 14.94
#